data_AF-A0A8J4TMP6-F1
#
_entry.id   AF-A0A8J4TMP6-F1
#
_cell.length_a   1.000
_cell.length_b   1.000
_cell.length_c   1.000
_cell.angle_alpha   90.00
_cell.angle_beta   90.00
_cell.angle_gamma   90.00
#
_symmetry.space_group_name_H-M   'P 1'
#
loop_
_entity.id
_entity.type
_entity.pdbx_description
1 polymer ?
#
loop_
_entity_poly.entity_id
_entity_poly.type
_entity_poly.pdbx_seq_one_letter_code
_entity_poly.pdbx_strand_id
1 'polypeptide(L)'
;LLSQLNESSVAFDEFWLQHQNKLELSLQLCQFEHNFQQVSAEMKVVTNRLAAFSHVGISQAHTEHLLKELTDQEDISSDLLNRMTTLITEGQHFLDSSEDSDDNVRMKCADLQNTREKLVEMLKSKRGLLLQAIELHQKLQIVCKWCDDGIYMLASQQLDKCQSQEGAESALQELEGYMETANELQQWDVCMFCREYESVLTKELKEQVERVFEKRTLLQEMIEKRRVSLKKLAAKQPRPVQPVAPTPEAIKSPPSSPALRHCGKTYTSTDSQSEYNEASSEQNNGGSHTASVSDEEENLAVLRRHVMNELLETERAYVEELLCVLQGYAAEMDNPAMASIIPAALQNKKSVLFGNMQEIYFFHKTIFLRELETYTDHPELVGRCFLERMGDLQIYEKYCHNKPRSESLWRQCSDCAFFQ
;
A
#
# COMPACT_ATOMS: atom_id res chain seq x y z
N LEU A 1 58.59 -77.14 -6.64
CA LEU A 1 57.81 -77.22 -5.39
C LEU A 1 57.78 -75.89 -4.64
N LEU A 2 58.87 -75.43 -3.99
CA LEU A 2 58.87 -74.12 -3.29
C LEU A 2 58.57 -72.91 -4.19
N SER A 3 59.17 -72.83 -5.39
CA SER A 3 58.87 -71.76 -6.36
C SER A 3 57.39 -71.72 -6.77
N GLN A 4 56.82 -72.89 -7.09
CA GLN A 4 55.41 -73.02 -7.48
C GLN A 4 54.45 -72.67 -6.34
N LEU A 5 54.81 -72.99 -5.09
CA LEU A 5 54.04 -72.59 -3.92
C LEU A 5 54.06 -71.06 -3.74
N ASN A 6 55.23 -70.44 -3.95
CA ASN A 6 55.39 -68.99 -3.89
C ASN A 6 54.62 -68.27 -5.02
N GLU A 7 54.71 -68.77 -6.25
CA GLU A 7 53.93 -68.27 -7.41
C GLU A 7 52.42 -68.40 -7.16
N SER A 8 51.97 -69.53 -6.60
CA SER A 8 50.56 -69.71 -6.25
C SER A 8 50.12 -68.75 -5.14
N SER A 9 50.96 -68.53 -4.12
CA SER A 9 50.68 -67.57 -3.04
C SER A 9 50.49 -66.16 -3.58
N VAL A 10 51.42 -65.69 -4.43
CA VAL A 10 51.33 -64.35 -5.05
C VAL A 10 50.08 -64.22 -5.93
N ALA A 11 49.75 -65.25 -6.70
CA ALA A 11 48.53 -65.26 -7.52
C ALA A 11 47.25 -65.22 -6.67
N PHE A 12 47.23 -65.88 -5.50
CA PHE A 12 46.12 -65.79 -4.56
C PHE A 12 46.00 -64.41 -3.92
N ASP A 13 47.12 -63.78 -3.56
CA ASP A 13 47.14 -62.43 -2.99
C ASP A 13 46.63 -61.39 -4.02
N GLU A 14 47.10 -61.50 -5.28
CA GLU A 14 46.61 -60.65 -6.38
C GLU A 14 45.12 -60.87 -6.66
N PHE A 15 44.66 -62.12 -6.67
CA PHE A 15 43.25 -62.46 -6.84
C PHE A 15 42.40 -61.86 -5.72
N TRP A 16 42.83 -61.99 -4.46
CA TRP A 16 42.09 -61.46 -3.32
C TRP A 16 42.05 -59.93 -3.34
N LEU A 17 43.15 -59.27 -3.68
CA LEU A 17 43.21 -57.82 -3.83
C LEU A 17 42.25 -57.33 -4.92
N GLN A 18 42.22 -57.99 -6.08
CA GLN A 18 41.28 -57.67 -7.15
C GLN A 18 39.82 -57.91 -6.71
N HIS A 19 39.56 -58.99 -5.98
CA HIS A 19 38.22 -59.29 -5.49
C HIS A 19 37.75 -58.26 -4.44
N GLN A 20 38.63 -57.88 -3.52
CA GLN A 20 38.38 -56.83 -2.54
C GLN A 20 38.05 -55.50 -3.22
N ASN A 21 38.86 -55.08 -4.20
CA ASN A 21 38.62 -53.85 -4.97
C ASN A 21 37.26 -53.86 -5.68
N LYS A 22 36.85 -55.01 -6.25
CA LYS A 22 35.52 -55.17 -6.88
C LYS A 22 34.37 -55.07 -5.88
N LEU A 23 34.53 -55.64 -4.69
CA LEU A 23 33.52 -55.54 -3.63
C LEU A 23 33.39 -54.10 -3.12
N GLU A 24 34.52 -53.40 -2.95
CA GLU A 24 34.54 -52.00 -2.53
C GLU A 24 33.87 -51.08 -3.57
N LEU A 25 34.17 -51.28 -4.87
CA LEU A 25 33.50 -50.58 -5.95
C LEU A 25 31.99 -50.87 -5.98
N SER A 26 31.60 -52.13 -5.76
CA SER A 26 30.18 -52.51 -5.71
C SER A 26 29.45 -51.85 -4.54
N LEU A 27 30.10 -51.74 -3.39
CA LEU A 27 29.55 -51.03 -2.22
C LEU A 27 29.38 -49.52 -2.53
N GLN A 28 30.38 -48.90 -3.14
CA GLN A 28 30.33 -47.49 -3.54
C GLN A 28 29.22 -47.23 -4.57
N LEU A 29 29.03 -48.11 -5.55
CA LEU A 29 27.92 -48.02 -6.51
C LEU A 29 26.55 -48.16 -5.85
N CYS A 30 26.39 -49.07 -4.89
CA CYS A 30 25.17 -49.19 -4.09
C CYS A 30 24.88 -47.92 -3.28
N GLN A 31 25.91 -47.31 -2.69
CA GLN A 31 25.78 -46.04 -1.96
C GLN A 31 25.38 -44.90 -2.90
N PHE A 32 26.02 -44.79 -4.07
CA PHE A 32 25.66 -43.84 -5.11
C PHE A 32 24.21 -43.99 -5.53
N GLU A 33 23.75 -45.22 -5.78
CA GLU A 33 22.37 -45.47 -6.19
C GLU A 33 21.35 -45.10 -5.12
N HIS A 34 21.65 -45.39 -3.85
CA HIS A 34 20.83 -44.95 -2.72
C HIS A 34 20.74 -43.42 -2.64
N ASN A 35 21.89 -42.75 -2.70
CA ASN A 35 21.96 -41.28 -2.65
C ASN A 35 21.24 -40.64 -3.84
N PHE A 36 21.35 -41.22 -5.03
CA PHE A 36 20.64 -40.79 -6.24
C PHE A 36 19.13 -40.84 -6.05
N GLN A 37 18.60 -41.93 -5.52
CA GLN A 37 17.17 -42.07 -5.27
C GLN A 37 16.68 -41.05 -4.25
N GLN A 38 17.42 -40.85 -3.15
CA GLN A 38 17.09 -39.88 -2.12
C GLN A 38 17.07 -38.45 -2.67
N VAL A 39 18.15 -38.01 -3.33
CA VAL A 39 18.27 -36.66 -3.89
C VAL A 39 17.22 -36.42 -4.98
N SER A 40 16.93 -37.41 -5.81
CA SER A 40 15.90 -37.31 -6.85
C SER A 40 14.49 -37.17 -6.27
N ALA A 41 14.20 -37.85 -5.15
CA ALA A 41 12.91 -37.73 -4.47
C ALA A 41 12.75 -36.34 -3.82
N GLU A 42 13.77 -35.87 -3.10
CA GLU A 42 13.79 -34.53 -2.49
C GLU A 42 13.65 -33.44 -3.57
N MET A 43 14.36 -33.58 -4.70
CA MET A 43 14.28 -32.69 -5.86
C MET A 43 12.88 -32.56 -6.42
N LYS A 44 12.17 -33.68 -6.55
CA LYS A 44 10.79 -33.69 -7.05
C LYS A 44 9.86 -32.91 -6.11
N VAL A 45 10.06 -33.03 -4.79
CA VAL A 45 9.29 -32.28 -3.80
C VAL A 45 9.55 -30.78 -3.92
N VAL A 46 10.83 -30.36 -3.96
CA VAL A 46 11.20 -28.94 -4.10
C VAL A 46 10.68 -28.36 -5.41
N THR A 47 10.84 -29.07 -6.53
CA THR A 47 10.37 -28.63 -7.84
C THR A 47 8.85 -28.44 -7.86
N ASN A 48 8.09 -29.37 -7.27
CA ASN A 48 6.63 -29.25 -7.18
C ASN A 48 6.20 -28.07 -6.29
N ARG A 49 6.90 -27.86 -5.16
CA ARG A 49 6.66 -26.71 -4.27
C ARG A 49 6.90 -25.40 -5.00
N LEU A 50 8.01 -25.29 -5.73
CA LEU A 50 8.32 -24.11 -6.55
C LEU A 50 7.32 -23.93 -7.69
N ALA A 51 6.90 -24.99 -8.38
CA ALA A 51 5.90 -24.88 -9.43
C ALA A 51 4.57 -24.27 -8.93
N ALA A 52 4.16 -24.59 -7.70
CA ALA A 52 2.98 -24.03 -7.05
C ALA A 52 3.20 -22.60 -6.48
N PHE A 53 4.44 -22.14 -6.39
CA PHE A 53 4.79 -20.84 -5.80
C PHE A 53 4.30 -19.68 -6.67
N SER A 54 3.58 -18.72 -6.08
CA SER A 54 3.12 -17.52 -6.78
C SER A 54 4.29 -16.63 -7.20
N HIS A 55 4.30 -16.17 -8.44
CA HIS A 55 5.39 -15.37 -9.00
C HIS A 55 5.06 -13.88 -9.13
N VAL A 56 3.83 -13.48 -8.75
CA VAL A 56 3.37 -12.09 -8.74
C VAL A 56 2.53 -11.86 -7.49
N GLY A 57 2.86 -10.82 -6.71
CA GLY A 57 2.05 -10.37 -5.60
C GLY A 57 0.97 -9.37 -6.03
N ILE A 58 -0.10 -9.27 -5.26
CA ILE A 58 -1.19 -8.28 -5.46
C ILE A 58 -0.87 -6.89 -4.90
N SER A 59 0.23 -6.74 -4.17
CA SER A 59 0.68 -5.49 -3.57
C SER A 59 2.20 -5.49 -3.42
N GLN A 60 2.79 -4.32 -3.20
CA GLN A 60 4.23 -4.21 -2.96
C GLN A 60 4.67 -5.05 -1.76
N ALA A 61 4.03 -4.86 -0.60
CA ALA A 61 4.37 -5.59 0.63
C ALA A 61 4.20 -7.11 0.47
N HIS A 62 3.16 -7.54 -0.25
CA HIS A 62 2.98 -8.97 -0.54
C HIS A 62 4.08 -9.51 -1.46
N THR A 63 4.46 -8.76 -2.50
CA THR A 63 5.54 -9.17 -3.40
C THR A 63 6.90 -9.21 -2.69
N GLU A 64 7.16 -8.28 -1.78
CA GLU A 64 8.35 -8.28 -0.91
C GLU A 64 8.35 -9.50 0.03
N HIS A 65 7.21 -9.85 0.61
CA HIS A 65 7.08 -11.07 1.40
C HIS A 65 7.34 -12.33 0.56
N LEU A 66 6.77 -12.43 -0.65
CA LEU A 66 7.02 -13.54 -1.57
C LEU A 66 8.51 -13.62 -1.97
N LEU A 67 9.20 -12.48 -2.12
CA LEU A 67 10.64 -12.47 -2.41
C LEU A 67 11.46 -12.98 -1.21
N LYS A 68 11.06 -12.62 0.01
CA LYS A 68 11.67 -13.16 1.24
C LYS A 68 11.46 -14.66 1.33
N GLU A 69 10.24 -15.13 1.15
CA GLU A 69 9.93 -16.57 1.16
C GLU A 69 10.70 -17.31 0.06
N LEU A 70 10.80 -16.75 -1.15
CA LEU A 70 11.63 -17.32 -2.22
C LEU A 70 13.12 -17.38 -1.83
N THR A 71 13.63 -16.38 -1.12
CA THR A 71 15.02 -16.38 -0.65
C THR A 71 15.26 -17.51 0.37
N ASP A 72 14.33 -17.70 1.32
CA ASP A 72 14.40 -18.84 2.25
C ASP A 72 14.34 -20.19 1.50
N GLN A 73 13.56 -20.26 0.41
CA GLN A 73 13.50 -21.42 -0.48
C GLN A 73 14.79 -21.65 -1.26
N GLU A 74 15.46 -20.58 -1.72
CA GLU A 74 16.76 -20.63 -2.39
C GLU A 74 17.82 -21.18 -1.43
N ASP A 75 17.83 -20.76 -0.17
CA ASP A 75 18.76 -21.24 0.86
C ASP A 75 18.56 -22.74 1.12
N ILE A 76 17.32 -23.21 1.31
CA ILE A 76 17.02 -24.64 1.48
C ILE A 76 17.42 -25.43 0.22
N SER A 77 17.22 -24.86 -0.97
CA SER A 77 17.55 -25.51 -2.24
C SER A 77 19.07 -25.58 -2.49
N SER A 78 19.84 -24.65 -1.92
CA SER A 78 21.30 -24.60 -2.05
C SER A 78 21.97 -25.88 -1.54
N ASP A 79 21.56 -26.36 -0.37
CA ASP A 79 22.08 -27.61 0.21
C ASP A 79 21.79 -28.82 -0.67
N LEU A 80 20.59 -28.89 -1.24
CA LEU A 80 20.21 -29.95 -2.17
C LEU A 80 21.01 -29.88 -3.47
N LEU A 81 21.21 -28.68 -4.03
CA LEU A 81 22.03 -28.45 -5.23
C LEU A 81 23.50 -28.82 -5.00
N ASN A 82 24.03 -28.55 -3.80
CA ASN A 82 25.38 -28.95 -3.42
C ASN A 82 25.49 -30.48 -3.36
N ARG A 83 24.55 -31.15 -2.70
CA ARG A 83 24.49 -32.63 -2.66
C ARG A 83 24.39 -33.26 -4.04
N MET A 84 23.58 -32.69 -4.94
CA MET A 84 23.54 -33.10 -6.36
C MET A 84 24.90 -32.98 -7.03
N THR A 85 25.58 -31.85 -6.83
CA THR A 85 26.89 -31.58 -7.44
C THR A 85 27.94 -32.58 -6.94
N THR A 86 27.95 -32.88 -5.64
CA THR A 86 28.82 -33.91 -5.08
C THR A 86 28.53 -35.28 -5.69
N LEU A 87 27.26 -35.68 -5.76
CA LEU A 87 26.87 -36.97 -6.30
C LEU A 87 27.18 -37.13 -7.79
N ILE A 88 27.01 -36.07 -8.59
CA ILE A 88 27.43 -36.05 -10.00
C ILE A 88 28.95 -36.22 -10.11
N THR A 89 29.72 -35.59 -9.22
CA THR A 89 31.17 -35.72 -9.19
C THR A 89 31.62 -37.14 -8.82
N GLU A 90 30.97 -37.75 -7.82
CA GLU A 90 31.18 -39.16 -7.46
C GLU A 90 30.88 -40.09 -8.63
N GLY A 91 29.77 -39.87 -9.32
CA GLY A 91 29.38 -40.63 -10.50
C GLY A 91 30.41 -40.51 -11.64
N GLN A 92 30.92 -39.30 -11.88
CA GLN A 92 31.96 -39.07 -12.87
C GLN A 92 33.26 -39.81 -12.51
N HIS A 93 33.64 -39.84 -11.23
CA HIS A 93 34.80 -40.59 -10.78
C HIS A 93 34.68 -42.10 -11.09
N PHE A 94 33.50 -42.70 -10.97
CA PHE A 94 33.28 -44.11 -11.38
C PHE A 94 33.45 -44.31 -12.88
N LEU A 95 32.99 -43.36 -13.70
CA LEU A 95 33.14 -43.41 -15.15
C LEU A 95 34.60 -43.25 -15.59
N ASP A 96 35.38 -42.47 -14.87
CA ASP A 96 36.80 -42.26 -15.16
C ASP A 96 37.68 -43.43 -14.66
N SER A 97 37.23 -44.16 -13.63
CA SER A 97 37.97 -45.26 -12.99
C SER A 97 37.69 -46.64 -13.60
N SER A 98 36.62 -46.80 -14.38
CA SER A 98 36.21 -48.08 -14.96
C SER A 98 36.52 -48.13 -16.47
N GLU A 99 37.24 -49.15 -16.94
CA GLU A 99 37.47 -49.39 -18.38
C GLU A 99 36.16 -49.73 -19.13
N ASP A 100 35.22 -50.38 -18.45
CA ASP A 100 33.85 -50.61 -18.91
C ASP A 100 32.95 -49.55 -18.30
N SER A 101 32.55 -48.56 -19.08
CA SER A 101 31.69 -47.49 -18.59
C SER A 101 30.30 -48.03 -18.24
N ASP A 102 29.87 -47.86 -16.99
CA ASP A 102 28.50 -48.18 -16.60
C ASP A 102 27.54 -47.13 -17.19
N ASP A 103 26.89 -47.50 -18.30
CA ASP A 103 25.90 -46.67 -18.99
C ASP A 103 24.79 -46.18 -18.04
N ASN A 104 24.45 -46.95 -16.99
CA ASN A 104 23.45 -46.58 -16.00
C ASN A 104 23.90 -45.39 -15.13
N VAL A 105 25.15 -45.42 -14.64
CA VAL A 105 25.73 -44.32 -13.86
C VAL A 105 25.82 -43.06 -14.73
N ARG A 106 26.24 -43.19 -16.00
CA ARG A 106 26.30 -42.06 -16.94
C ARG A 106 24.94 -41.42 -17.14
N MET A 107 23.90 -42.21 -17.42
CA MET A 107 22.54 -41.71 -17.61
C MET A 107 22.03 -40.99 -16.35
N LYS A 108 22.21 -41.58 -15.17
CA LYS A 108 21.79 -40.98 -13.90
C LYS A 108 22.49 -39.64 -13.61
N CYS A 109 23.78 -39.53 -13.90
CA CYS A 109 24.50 -38.26 -13.76
C CYS A 109 23.98 -37.19 -14.72
N ALA A 110 23.72 -37.56 -15.98
CA ALA A 110 23.14 -36.65 -16.97
C ALA A 110 21.73 -36.17 -16.57
N ASP A 111 20.90 -37.07 -16.04
CA ASP A 111 19.56 -36.74 -15.54
C ASP A 111 19.61 -35.81 -14.32
N LEU A 112 20.50 -36.07 -13.36
CA LEU A 112 20.72 -35.17 -12.23
C LEU A 112 21.22 -33.79 -12.67
N GLN A 113 22.15 -33.74 -13.62
CA GLN A 113 22.65 -32.47 -14.14
C GLN A 113 21.54 -31.65 -14.81
N ASN A 114 20.74 -32.27 -15.67
CA ASN A 114 19.62 -31.61 -16.35
C ASN A 114 18.55 -31.13 -15.36
N THR A 115 18.21 -31.94 -14.35
CA THR A 115 17.24 -31.54 -13.33
C THR A 115 17.77 -30.42 -12.44
N ARG A 116 19.03 -30.48 -12.03
CA ARG A 116 19.73 -29.40 -11.30
C ARG A 116 19.67 -28.08 -12.06
N GLU A 117 20.01 -28.07 -13.35
CA GLU A 117 19.96 -26.88 -14.19
C GLU A 117 18.55 -26.29 -14.28
N LYS A 118 17.53 -27.15 -14.45
CA LYS A 118 16.12 -26.74 -14.45
C LYS A 118 15.70 -26.10 -13.11
N LEU A 119 16.16 -26.63 -11.98
CA LEU A 119 15.86 -26.04 -10.66
C LEU A 119 16.43 -24.63 -10.55
N VAL A 120 17.72 -24.48 -10.90
CA VAL A 120 18.42 -23.20 -10.84
C VAL A 120 17.74 -22.17 -11.74
N GLU A 121 17.38 -22.55 -12.96
CA GLU A 121 16.70 -21.64 -13.89
C GLU A 121 15.29 -21.28 -13.40
N MET A 122 14.55 -22.22 -12.79
CA MET A 122 13.24 -21.95 -12.21
C MET A 122 13.30 -20.94 -11.05
N LEU A 123 14.27 -21.09 -10.14
CA LEU A 123 14.50 -20.16 -9.04
C LEU A 123 14.84 -18.76 -9.57
N LYS A 124 15.82 -18.70 -10.49
CA LYS A 124 16.25 -17.45 -11.12
C LYS A 124 15.13 -16.73 -11.86
N SER A 125 14.33 -17.48 -12.64
CA SER A 125 13.18 -16.96 -13.36
C SER A 125 12.14 -16.36 -12.41
N LYS A 126 11.77 -17.08 -11.33
CA LYS A 126 10.83 -16.58 -10.31
C LYS A 126 11.35 -15.34 -9.60
N ARG A 127 12.64 -15.32 -9.24
CA ARG A 127 13.28 -14.16 -8.62
C ARG A 127 13.21 -12.95 -9.54
N GLY A 128 13.49 -13.13 -10.83
CA GLY A 128 13.37 -12.09 -11.84
C GLY A 128 11.96 -11.51 -11.94
N LEU A 129 10.94 -12.38 -11.98
CA LEU A 129 9.53 -11.96 -12.01
C LEU A 129 9.12 -11.17 -10.76
N LEU A 130 9.50 -11.63 -9.56
CA LEU A 130 9.19 -10.90 -8.32
C LEU A 130 9.87 -9.54 -8.26
N LEU A 131 11.14 -9.44 -8.66
CA LEU A 131 11.86 -8.16 -8.71
C LEU A 131 11.21 -7.18 -9.70
N GLN A 132 10.82 -7.69 -10.88
CA GLN A 132 10.11 -6.89 -11.88
C GLN A 132 8.73 -6.43 -11.36
N ALA A 133 8.02 -7.27 -10.60
CA ALA A 133 6.75 -6.89 -9.96
C ALA A 133 6.94 -5.83 -8.85
N ILE A 134 8.02 -5.92 -8.05
CA ILE A 134 8.37 -4.89 -7.05
C ILE A 134 8.64 -3.55 -7.74
N GLU A 135 9.43 -3.55 -8.81
CA GLU A 135 9.73 -2.34 -9.58
C GLU A 135 8.45 -1.69 -10.13
N LEU A 136 7.54 -2.50 -10.69
CA LEU A 136 6.25 -2.03 -11.17
C LEU A 136 5.43 -1.38 -10.04
N HIS A 137 5.31 -2.04 -8.88
CA HIS A 137 4.59 -1.49 -7.74
C HIS A 137 5.21 -0.18 -7.23
N GLN A 138 6.54 -0.09 -7.16
CA GLN A 138 7.23 1.13 -6.77
C GLN A 138 6.94 2.29 -7.74
N LYS A 139 7.02 2.04 -9.05
CA LYS A 139 6.68 3.05 -10.05
C LYS A 139 5.22 3.50 -9.94
N LEU A 140 4.28 2.56 -9.74
CA LEU A 140 2.87 2.90 -9.50
C LEU A 140 2.67 3.72 -8.22
N GLN A 141 3.39 3.39 -7.15
CA GLN A 141 3.33 4.13 -5.88
C GLN A 141 3.83 5.57 -6.05
N ILE A 142 4.91 5.79 -6.81
CA ILE A 142 5.41 7.13 -7.12
C ILE A 142 4.35 7.95 -7.87
N VAL A 143 3.70 7.36 -8.88
CA VAL A 143 2.61 8.04 -9.63
C VAL A 143 1.41 8.32 -8.72
N CYS A 144 1.01 7.37 -7.87
CA CYS A 144 -0.07 7.56 -6.91
C CYS A 144 0.21 8.70 -5.94
N LYS A 145 1.40 8.72 -5.35
CA LYS A 145 1.83 9.75 -4.40
C LYS A 145 1.85 11.12 -5.06
N TRP A 146 2.38 11.21 -6.28
CA TRP A 146 2.28 12.44 -7.06
C TRP A 146 0.80 12.83 -7.23
N CYS A 147 -0.08 11.91 -7.59
CA CYS A 147 -1.51 12.26 -7.69
C CYS A 147 -2.11 12.77 -6.37
N ASP A 148 -1.79 12.14 -5.23
CA ASP A 148 -2.29 12.55 -3.91
C ASP A 148 -1.77 13.93 -3.49
N ASP A 149 -0.47 14.17 -3.66
CA ASP A 149 0.17 15.45 -3.37
C ASP A 149 -0.43 16.58 -4.23
N GLY A 150 -0.71 16.30 -5.51
CA GLY A 150 -1.32 17.25 -6.43
C GLY A 150 -2.78 17.57 -6.08
N ILE A 151 -3.57 16.57 -5.67
CA ILE A 151 -4.93 16.77 -5.16
C ILE A 151 -4.90 17.61 -3.89
N TYR A 152 -4.01 17.28 -2.94
CA TYR A 152 -3.85 18.01 -1.69
C TYR A 152 -3.46 19.47 -1.93
N MET A 153 -2.52 19.72 -2.83
CA MET A 153 -2.09 21.07 -3.20
C MET A 153 -3.26 21.87 -3.80
N LEU A 154 -4.02 21.30 -4.74
CA LEU A 154 -5.22 21.95 -5.29
C LEU A 154 -6.26 22.28 -4.21
N ALA A 155 -6.47 21.37 -3.25
CA ALA A 155 -7.41 21.56 -2.16
C ALA A 155 -6.92 22.61 -1.14
N SER A 156 -5.60 22.73 -0.97
CA SER A 156 -4.96 23.66 -0.03
C SER A 156 -4.96 25.12 -0.53
N GLN A 157 -5.28 25.36 -1.80
CA GLN A 157 -5.38 26.71 -2.35
C GLN A 157 -6.59 27.47 -1.77
N GLN A 158 -6.33 28.33 -0.78
CA GLN A 158 -7.37 29.17 -0.16
C GLN A 158 -8.02 30.09 -1.19
N LEU A 159 -9.33 29.93 -1.39
CA LEU A 159 -10.10 30.68 -2.39
C LEU A 159 -9.99 32.19 -2.22
N ASP A 160 -9.95 32.69 -0.98
CA ASP A 160 -9.91 34.12 -0.68
C ASP A 160 -8.58 34.76 -1.08
N LYS A 161 -7.46 34.04 -0.87
CA LYS A 161 -6.13 34.52 -1.23
C LYS A 161 -5.94 34.55 -2.75
N CYS A 162 -6.56 33.62 -3.48
CA CYS A 162 -6.50 33.58 -4.95
C CYS A 162 -7.40 34.61 -5.67
N GLN A 163 -8.16 35.45 -4.95
CA GLN A 163 -8.98 36.50 -5.57
C GLN A 163 -8.17 37.76 -5.92
N SER A 164 -7.05 38.00 -5.25
CA SER A 164 -6.13 39.08 -5.62
C SER A 164 -5.31 38.68 -6.86
N GLN A 165 -4.87 39.67 -7.64
CA GLN A 165 -4.01 39.42 -8.79
C GLN A 165 -2.72 38.71 -8.36
N GLU A 166 -2.06 39.19 -7.30
CA GLU A 166 -0.83 38.61 -6.74
C GLU A 166 -1.03 37.17 -6.24
N GLY A 167 -2.14 36.90 -5.55
CA GLY A 167 -2.44 35.56 -5.06
C GLY A 167 -2.83 34.59 -6.19
N ALA A 168 -3.44 35.10 -7.27
CA ALA A 168 -3.70 34.30 -8.47
C ALA A 168 -2.41 33.97 -9.23
N GLU A 169 -1.46 34.92 -9.33
CA GLU A 169 -0.14 34.72 -9.93
C GLU A 169 0.71 33.73 -9.12
N SER A 170 0.73 33.86 -7.80
CA SER A 170 1.44 32.94 -6.90
C SER A 170 0.91 31.50 -6.99
N ALA A 171 -0.42 31.32 -6.96
CA ALA A 171 -1.05 30.00 -7.13
C ALA A 171 -0.81 29.40 -8.53
N LEU A 172 -0.64 30.24 -9.55
CA LEU A 172 -0.26 29.83 -10.91
C LEU A 172 1.17 29.29 -10.94
N GLN A 173 2.10 30.02 -10.33
CA GLN A 173 3.50 29.63 -10.25
C GLN A 173 3.68 28.31 -9.49
N GLU A 174 2.92 28.11 -8.41
CA GLU A 174 2.89 26.84 -7.66
C GLU A 174 2.43 25.67 -8.55
N LEU A 175 1.35 25.84 -9.32
CA LEU A 175 0.86 24.80 -10.24
C LEU A 175 1.84 24.51 -11.37
N GLU A 176 2.44 25.55 -11.95
CA GLU A 176 3.42 25.39 -13.03
C GLU A 176 4.68 24.69 -12.53
N GLY A 177 5.21 25.09 -11.36
CA GLY A 177 6.34 24.39 -10.71
C GLY A 177 6.02 22.94 -10.34
N TYR A 178 4.79 22.67 -9.90
CA TYR A 178 4.37 21.29 -9.63
C TYR A 178 4.28 20.45 -10.90
N MET A 179 3.77 21.00 -12.00
CA MET A 179 3.72 20.30 -13.28
C MET A 179 5.11 20.01 -13.86
N GLU A 180 6.12 20.81 -13.54
CA GLU A 180 7.52 20.51 -13.93
C GLU A 180 8.04 19.22 -13.27
N THR A 181 7.62 18.92 -12.03
CA THR A 181 7.96 17.64 -11.35
C THR A 181 7.36 16.42 -12.05
N ALA A 182 6.32 16.62 -12.87
CA ALA A 182 5.65 15.54 -13.60
C ALA A 182 6.41 15.10 -14.85
N ASN A 183 7.38 15.90 -15.35
CA ASN A 183 8.06 15.64 -16.63
C ASN A 183 8.79 14.29 -16.66
N GLU A 184 9.37 13.86 -15.54
CA GLU A 184 10.00 12.54 -15.41
C GLU A 184 8.97 11.40 -15.43
N LEU A 185 7.78 11.64 -14.89
CA LEU A 185 6.66 10.69 -14.88
C LEU A 185 5.87 10.69 -16.20
N GLN A 186 6.00 11.74 -17.03
CA GLN A 186 5.26 11.95 -18.29
C GLN A 186 5.78 11.15 -19.47
N GLN A 187 6.97 10.57 -19.36
CA GLN A 187 7.53 9.70 -20.39
C GLN A 187 6.82 8.35 -20.51
N TRP A 188 6.06 7.96 -19.49
CA TRP A 188 5.43 6.65 -19.42
C TRP A 188 3.93 6.76 -19.63
N ASP A 189 3.42 6.11 -20.68
CA ASP A 189 1.99 5.88 -20.88
C ASP A 189 1.61 4.44 -20.50
N VAL A 190 0.30 4.17 -20.43
CA VAL A 190 -0.25 2.85 -20.06
C VAL A 190 0.27 1.74 -20.98
N CYS A 191 0.41 2.01 -22.28
CA CYS A 191 0.84 1.02 -23.27
C CYS A 191 2.31 0.64 -23.08
N MET A 192 3.16 1.62 -22.80
CA MET A 192 4.57 1.41 -22.48
C MET A 192 4.72 0.57 -21.20
N PHE A 193 3.95 0.88 -20.16
CA PHE A 193 3.93 0.08 -18.92
C PHE A 193 3.46 -1.36 -19.16
N CYS A 194 2.36 -1.55 -19.88
CA CYS A 194 1.83 -2.89 -20.15
C CYS A 194 2.83 -3.74 -20.94
N ARG A 195 3.60 -3.13 -21.86
CA ARG A 195 4.58 -3.82 -22.67
C ARG A 195 5.87 -4.14 -21.91
N GLU A 196 6.36 -3.23 -21.08
CA GLU A 196 7.58 -3.43 -20.29
C GLU A 196 7.39 -4.50 -19.20
N TYR A 197 6.18 -4.58 -18.63
CA TYR A 197 5.85 -5.46 -17.51
C TYR A 197 4.93 -6.63 -17.89
N GLU A 198 4.82 -6.97 -19.16
CA GLU A 198 3.91 -8.02 -19.68
C GLU A 198 4.03 -9.35 -18.93
N SER A 199 5.26 -9.74 -18.57
CA SER A 199 5.58 -10.99 -17.86
C SER A 199 5.03 -11.07 -16.43
N VAL A 200 4.73 -9.93 -15.80
CA VAL A 200 4.21 -9.86 -14.42
C VAL A 200 2.79 -9.29 -14.36
N LEU A 201 2.21 -8.93 -15.50
CA LEU A 201 0.92 -8.23 -15.57
C LEU A 201 -0.25 -9.21 -15.41
N THR A 202 -0.60 -9.53 -14.16
CA THR A 202 -1.86 -10.24 -13.86
C THR A 202 -3.07 -9.36 -14.19
N LYS A 203 -4.26 -9.97 -14.25
CA LYS A 203 -5.50 -9.23 -14.51
C LYS A 203 -5.72 -8.12 -13.46
N GLU A 204 -5.54 -8.45 -12.19
CA GLU A 204 -5.69 -7.53 -11.06
C GLU A 204 -4.66 -6.39 -11.12
N LEU A 205 -3.41 -6.71 -11.47
CA LEU A 205 -2.35 -5.72 -11.57
C LEU A 205 -2.55 -4.79 -12.77
N LYS A 206 -3.07 -5.32 -13.89
CA LYS A 206 -3.47 -4.52 -15.04
C LYS A 206 -4.57 -3.52 -14.68
N GLU A 207 -5.61 -3.97 -13.98
CA GLU A 207 -6.68 -3.10 -13.49
C GLU A 207 -6.15 -2.04 -12.51
N GLN A 208 -5.13 -2.37 -11.70
CA GLN A 208 -4.45 -1.39 -10.85
C GLN A 208 -3.70 -0.35 -11.68
N VAL A 209 -2.91 -0.76 -12.69
CA VAL A 209 -2.21 0.16 -13.59
C VAL A 209 -3.22 1.12 -14.24
N GLU A 210 -4.30 0.60 -14.82
CA GLU A 210 -5.33 1.42 -15.47
C GLU A 210 -5.93 2.46 -14.52
N ARG A 211 -6.28 2.07 -13.29
CA ARG A 211 -6.80 3.00 -12.27
C ARG A 211 -5.82 4.11 -11.88
N VAL A 212 -4.54 3.79 -11.72
CA VAL A 212 -3.51 4.78 -11.36
C VAL A 212 -3.35 5.82 -12.49
N PHE A 213 -3.33 5.37 -13.73
CA PHE A 213 -3.24 6.26 -14.88
C PHE A 213 -4.51 7.09 -15.10
N GLU A 214 -5.70 6.53 -14.85
CA GLU A 214 -6.94 7.29 -14.87
C GLU A 214 -6.93 8.41 -13.81
N LYS A 215 -6.53 8.11 -12.57
CA LYS A 215 -6.38 9.09 -11.48
C LYS A 215 -5.45 10.24 -11.90
N ARG A 216 -4.33 9.90 -12.54
CA ARG A 216 -3.37 10.87 -13.07
C ARG A 216 -4.01 11.77 -14.14
N THR A 217 -4.74 11.21 -15.09
CA THR A 217 -5.44 11.98 -16.14
C THR A 217 -6.45 12.93 -15.51
N LEU A 218 -7.24 12.48 -14.54
CA LEU A 218 -8.21 13.31 -13.83
C LEU A 218 -7.54 14.47 -13.08
N LEU A 219 -6.42 14.24 -12.41
CA LEU A 219 -5.66 15.30 -11.76
C LEU A 219 -5.13 16.32 -12.78
N GLN A 220 -4.56 15.87 -13.90
CA GLN A 220 -4.08 16.78 -14.95
C GLN A 220 -5.21 17.67 -15.49
N GLU A 221 -6.42 17.13 -15.66
CA GLU A 221 -7.58 17.93 -16.02
C GLU A 221 -7.95 18.95 -14.95
N MET A 222 -7.91 18.58 -13.67
CA MET A 222 -8.20 19.49 -12.56
C MET A 222 -7.18 20.64 -12.51
N ILE A 223 -5.88 20.32 -12.64
CA ILE A 223 -4.80 21.30 -12.73
C ILE A 223 -5.05 22.25 -13.91
N GLU A 224 -5.37 21.73 -15.11
CA GLU A 224 -5.58 22.58 -16.28
C GLU A 224 -6.81 23.49 -16.12
N LYS A 225 -7.92 22.96 -15.60
CA LYS A 225 -9.13 23.75 -15.28
C LYS A 225 -8.80 24.88 -14.30
N ARG A 226 -8.02 24.58 -13.26
CA ARG A 226 -7.58 25.57 -12.26
C ARG A 226 -6.63 26.60 -12.87
N ARG A 227 -5.65 26.17 -13.67
CA ARG A 227 -4.69 27.02 -14.38
C ARG A 227 -5.41 28.03 -15.28
N VAL A 228 -6.37 27.59 -16.09
CA VAL A 228 -7.18 28.47 -16.95
C VAL A 228 -7.97 29.49 -16.12
N SER A 229 -8.54 29.08 -14.98
CA SER A 229 -9.26 29.99 -14.08
C SER A 229 -8.35 31.06 -13.47
N LEU A 230 -7.16 30.67 -12.99
CA LEU A 230 -6.19 31.58 -12.39
C LEU A 230 -5.62 32.56 -13.42
N LYS A 231 -5.35 32.12 -14.66
CA LYS A 231 -4.89 33.02 -15.74
C LYS A 231 -5.90 34.13 -16.03
N LYS A 232 -7.20 33.81 -15.98
CA LYS A 232 -8.27 34.81 -16.13
C LYS A 232 -8.36 35.77 -14.95
N LEU A 233 -8.06 35.32 -13.74
CA LEU A 233 -8.06 36.16 -12.53
C LEU A 233 -6.85 37.10 -12.50
N ALA A 234 -5.66 36.59 -12.81
CA ALA A 234 -4.43 37.38 -12.90
C ALA A 234 -4.50 38.46 -14.00
N ALA A 235 -5.19 38.18 -15.11
CA ALA A 235 -5.36 39.14 -16.20
C ALA A 235 -6.38 40.28 -15.92
N LYS A 236 -7.12 40.26 -14.80
CA LYS A 236 -8.06 41.33 -14.46
C LYS A 236 -7.31 42.56 -13.97
N GLN A 237 -7.10 43.53 -14.88
CA GLN A 237 -6.78 44.91 -14.51
C GLN A 237 -7.86 45.46 -13.56
N PRO A 238 -7.49 46.13 -12.45
CA PRO A 238 -8.47 46.84 -11.63
C PRO A 238 -9.15 47.87 -12.53
N ARG A 239 -10.49 47.83 -12.63
CA ARG A 239 -11.21 48.88 -13.35
C ARG A 239 -10.83 50.24 -12.74
N PRO A 240 -10.61 51.30 -13.54
CA PRO A 240 -10.42 52.64 -13.00
C PRO A 240 -11.65 52.96 -12.15
N VAL A 241 -11.47 53.07 -10.84
CA VAL A 241 -12.51 53.56 -9.93
C VAL A 241 -12.68 55.04 -10.29
N GLN A 242 -13.77 55.39 -10.98
CA GLN A 242 -14.14 56.79 -11.16
C GLN A 242 -14.34 57.40 -9.76
N PRO A 243 -13.64 58.48 -9.39
CA PRO A 243 -13.89 59.17 -8.13
C PRO A 243 -15.30 59.76 -8.18
N VAL A 244 -16.21 59.22 -7.36
CA VAL A 244 -17.52 59.85 -7.14
C VAL A 244 -17.27 61.09 -6.29
N ALA A 245 -17.59 62.26 -6.84
CA ALA A 245 -17.42 63.55 -6.18
C ALA A 245 -18.25 63.61 -4.87
N PRO A 246 -17.69 64.13 -3.75
CA PRO A 246 -18.48 64.45 -2.57
C PRO A 246 -19.40 65.63 -2.88
N THR A 247 -20.69 65.48 -2.57
CA THR A 247 -21.66 66.59 -2.60
C THR A 247 -21.40 67.52 -1.41
N PRO A 248 -21.54 68.85 -1.56
CA PRO A 248 -21.12 69.83 -0.56
C PRO A 248 -22.08 69.92 0.63
N GLU A 249 -21.50 69.98 1.84
CA GLU A 249 -22.18 70.26 3.10
C GLU A 249 -22.54 71.75 3.27
N ALA A 250 -23.75 72.03 3.76
CA ALA A 250 -24.11 73.03 4.79
C ALA A 250 -25.64 72.92 5.01
N ILE A 251 -26.22 72.89 6.22
CA ILE A 251 -26.28 73.97 7.21
C ILE A 251 -26.77 73.42 8.58
N LYS A 252 -25.94 73.64 9.60
CA LYS A 252 -26.16 74.06 11.01
C LYS A 252 -26.90 73.18 12.07
N SER A 253 -26.18 73.11 13.18
CA SER A 253 -26.22 72.41 14.49
C SER A 253 -26.98 73.19 15.60
N PRO A 254 -26.71 73.02 16.93
CA PRO A 254 -27.00 71.96 17.96
C PRO A 254 -27.70 72.62 19.21
N PRO A 255 -27.54 72.25 20.53
CA PRO A 255 -26.88 71.12 21.22
C PRO A 255 -27.66 70.51 22.43
N SER A 256 -27.17 69.38 22.99
CA SER A 256 -26.80 69.24 24.42
C SER A 256 -26.34 67.81 24.78
N SER A 257 -25.17 67.72 25.41
CA SER A 257 -24.72 66.61 26.27
C SER A 257 -24.56 67.16 27.70
N PRO A 258 -24.57 66.31 28.73
CA PRO A 258 -23.31 65.88 29.37
C PRO A 258 -23.34 64.38 29.77
N ALA A 259 -22.32 63.58 29.49
CA ALA A 259 -21.05 63.39 30.21
C ALA A 259 -21.14 62.58 31.54
N LEU A 260 -20.38 61.46 31.55
CA LEU A 260 -19.63 60.81 32.64
C LEU A 260 -20.35 59.94 33.69
N ARG A 261 -19.99 58.65 33.73
CA ARG A 261 -19.25 58.04 34.87
C ARG A 261 -18.32 56.91 34.44
N HIS A 262 -17.24 56.81 35.19
CA HIS A 262 -15.99 56.09 35.01
C HIS A 262 -15.81 55.12 36.20
N CYS A 263 -15.35 53.88 35.96
CA CYS A 263 -14.49 53.02 36.80
C CYS A 263 -14.49 51.62 36.14
N GLY A 264 -13.41 50.91 35.78
CA GLY A 264 -12.02 50.94 36.25
C GLY A 264 -11.75 49.73 37.15
N LYS A 265 -11.20 48.63 36.60
CA LYS A 265 -9.96 47.96 37.09
C LYS A 265 -9.63 46.64 36.36
N THR A 266 -8.41 46.69 35.82
CA THR A 266 -7.38 45.70 35.48
C THR A 266 -7.13 44.59 36.52
N TYR A 267 -6.77 43.40 36.04
CA TYR A 267 -5.73 42.48 36.58
C TYR A 267 -5.17 41.66 35.39
N THR A 268 -4.03 42.06 34.81
CA THR A 268 -2.66 41.52 34.98
C THR A 268 -2.36 40.23 34.20
N SER A 269 -1.44 40.37 33.24
CA SER A 269 -0.67 39.35 32.54
C SER A 269 0.02 38.36 33.47
N THR A 270 0.22 37.13 33.00
CA THR A 270 1.51 36.44 33.19
C THR A 270 1.81 35.60 31.96
N ASP A 271 2.98 35.91 31.41
CA ASP A 271 3.71 35.30 30.30
C ASP A 271 4.35 33.99 30.76
N SER A 272 4.47 33.00 29.87
CA SER A 272 5.41 31.87 30.01
C SER A 272 5.59 31.17 28.66
N GLN A 273 6.60 31.64 27.93
CA GLN A 273 7.34 30.87 26.94
C GLN A 273 7.88 29.57 27.55
N SER A 274 7.96 28.50 26.76
CA SER A 274 8.94 27.44 26.99
C SER A 274 9.49 26.94 25.66
N GLU A 275 10.74 27.32 25.46
CA GLU A 275 11.64 26.93 24.38
C GLU A 275 12.06 25.46 24.45
N TYR A 276 12.45 24.96 23.29
CA TYR A 276 13.24 23.77 23.04
C TYR A 276 14.47 23.68 23.96
N ASN A 277 14.71 22.50 24.52
CA ASN A 277 16.04 22.13 24.98
C ASN A 277 16.40 20.71 24.53
N GLU A 278 17.47 20.69 23.77
CA GLU A 278 18.32 19.57 23.40
C GLU A 278 19.07 19.08 24.64
N ALA A 279 19.05 17.77 24.90
CA ALA A 279 19.88 17.14 25.92
C ALA A 279 20.42 15.82 25.39
N SER A 280 21.69 15.86 24.97
CA SER A 280 22.54 14.69 24.79
C SER A 280 22.76 13.99 26.13
N SER A 281 22.68 12.66 26.14
CA SER A 281 23.34 11.85 27.16
C SER A 281 23.88 10.58 26.51
N GLU A 282 25.19 10.56 26.32
CA GLU A 282 25.97 9.35 26.13
C GLU A 282 26.12 8.64 27.48
N GLN A 283 25.84 7.34 27.55
CA GLN A 283 26.75 6.38 28.20
C GLN A 283 26.44 4.94 27.81
N ASN A 284 27.46 4.32 27.21
CA ASN A 284 27.75 2.91 27.03
C ASN A 284 27.19 1.97 28.12
N ASN A 285 26.61 0.84 27.69
CA ASN A 285 27.16 -0.47 28.05
C ASN A 285 26.82 -1.51 26.97
N GLY A 286 27.83 -2.25 26.54
CA GLY A 286 27.73 -3.23 25.46
C GLY A 286 27.25 -4.62 25.89
N GLY A 287 26.90 -5.40 24.87
CA GLY A 287 26.90 -6.87 24.92
C GLY A 287 25.53 -7.52 25.05
N SER A 288 24.96 -7.97 23.93
CA SER A 288 24.69 -9.39 23.65
C SER A 288 23.61 -9.52 22.58
N HIS A 289 23.98 -10.14 21.46
CA HIS A 289 23.05 -10.63 20.44
C HIS A 289 22.06 -11.61 21.07
N THR A 290 20.76 -11.27 21.10
CA THR A 290 19.57 -12.15 21.18
C THR A 290 18.31 -11.34 21.55
N ALA A 291 18.00 -10.26 20.82
CA ALA A 291 16.64 -9.70 20.82
C ALA A 291 15.82 -10.52 19.80
N SER A 292 15.38 -11.69 20.26
CA SER A 292 14.67 -12.70 19.46
C SER A 292 13.26 -12.23 19.16
N VAL A 293 12.83 -12.25 17.88
CA VAL A 293 11.47 -12.42 17.28
C VAL A 293 10.24 -11.96 18.10
N SER A 294 10.14 -12.30 19.37
CA SER A 294 9.18 -11.84 20.38
C SER A 294 9.05 -10.32 20.47
N ASP A 295 10.15 -9.55 20.44
CA ASP A 295 10.08 -8.09 20.59
C ASP A 295 9.46 -7.43 19.34
N GLU A 296 9.73 -7.98 18.16
CA GLU A 296 9.14 -7.52 16.89
C GLU A 296 7.66 -7.89 16.81
N GLU A 297 7.29 -9.09 17.26
CA GLU A 297 5.91 -9.55 17.32
C GLU A 297 5.07 -8.77 18.36
N GLU A 298 5.66 -8.42 19.51
CA GLU A 298 5.03 -7.56 20.51
C GLU A 298 4.82 -6.13 19.97
N ASN A 299 5.81 -5.57 19.27
CA ASN A 299 5.68 -4.27 18.61
C ASN A 299 4.58 -4.28 17.53
N LEU A 300 4.48 -5.34 16.73
CA LEU A 300 3.42 -5.51 15.74
C LEU A 300 2.04 -5.68 16.40
N ALA A 301 1.95 -6.38 17.52
CA ALA A 301 0.71 -6.53 18.28
C ALA A 301 0.23 -5.18 18.84
N VAL A 302 1.14 -4.34 19.36
CA VAL A 302 0.84 -2.98 19.83
C VAL A 302 0.35 -2.10 18.69
N LEU A 303 0.99 -2.16 17.52
CA LEU A 303 0.59 -1.40 16.34
C LEU A 303 -0.79 -1.84 15.84
N ARG A 304 -1.04 -3.15 15.73
CA ARG A 304 -2.36 -3.69 15.31
C ARG A 304 -3.47 -3.26 16.27
N ARG A 305 -3.21 -3.25 17.57
CA ARG A 305 -4.16 -2.76 18.58
C ARG A 305 -4.43 -1.27 18.45
N HIS A 306 -3.40 -0.45 18.17
CA HIS A 306 -3.58 0.98 17.91
C HIS A 306 -4.46 1.23 16.68
N VAL A 307 -4.15 0.55 15.56
CA VAL A 307 -4.95 0.66 14.32
C VAL A 307 -6.40 0.25 14.56
N MET A 308 -6.63 -0.81 15.33
CA MET A 308 -7.99 -1.27 15.64
C MET A 308 -8.76 -0.27 16.52
N ASN A 309 -8.09 0.33 17.51
CA ASN A 309 -8.69 1.37 18.35
C ASN A 309 -9.03 2.61 17.52
N GLU A 310 -8.11 3.07 16.66
CA GLU A 310 -8.35 4.20 15.77
C GLU A 310 -9.53 3.94 14.83
N LEU A 311 -9.64 2.73 14.27
CA LEU A 311 -10.77 2.32 13.43
C LEU A 311 -12.11 2.37 14.19
N LEU A 312 -12.13 1.91 15.45
CA LEU A 312 -13.34 1.97 16.29
C LEU A 312 -13.70 3.40 16.70
N GLU A 313 -12.71 4.22 17.03
CA GLU A 313 -12.91 5.62 17.42
C GLU A 313 -13.45 6.44 16.25
N THR A 314 -12.86 6.29 15.07
CA THR A 314 -13.32 6.96 13.85
C THR A 314 -14.71 6.50 13.42
N GLU A 315 -15.02 5.20 13.54
CA GLU A 315 -16.36 4.68 13.26
C GLU A 315 -17.41 5.23 14.25
N ARG A 316 -17.08 5.30 15.55
CA ARG A 316 -17.98 5.88 16.57
C ARG A 316 -18.23 7.37 16.30
N ALA A 317 -17.19 8.12 15.97
CA ALA A 317 -17.31 9.52 15.59
C ALA A 317 -18.20 9.68 14.34
N TYR A 318 -18.00 8.84 13.33
CA TYR A 318 -18.82 8.85 12.11
C TYR A 318 -20.31 8.58 12.39
N VAL A 319 -20.62 7.57 13.20
CA VAL A 319 -22.00 7.27 13.61
C VAL A 319 -22.63 8.44 14.38
N GLU A 320 -21.87 9.08 15.27
CA GLU A 320 -22.35 10.21 16.06
C GLU A 320 -22.60 11.46 15.20
N GLU A 321 -21.72 11.76 14.24
CA GLU A 321 -21.89 12.86 13.30
C GLU A 321 -23.13 12.67 12.42
N LEU A 322 -23.34 11.45 11.91
CA LEU A 322 -24.55 11.10 11.17
C LEU A 322 -25.80 11.31 12.03
N LEU A 323 -25.75 10.92 13.31
CA LEU A 323 -26.87 11.12 14.23
C LEU A 323 -27.14 12.61 14.45
N CYS A 324 -26.10 13.40 14.68
CA CYS A 324 -26.20 14.85 14.86
C CYS A 324 -26.91 15.51 13.68
N VAL A 325 -26.58 15.14 12.44
CA VAL A 325 -27.25 15.68 11.24
C VAL A 325 -28.71 15.23 11.17
N LEU A 326 -28.99 13.96 11.43
CA LEU A 326 -30.34 13.41 11.34
C LEU A 326 -31.27 13.96 12.44
N GLN A 327 -30.78 14.14 13.66
CA GLN A 327 -31.58 14.71 14.75
C GLN A 327 -31.61 16.24 14.70
N GLY A 328 -30.46 16.89 14.47
CA GLY A 328 -30.34 18.34 14.49
C GLY A 328 -31.01 19.03 13.30
N TYR A 329 -31.14 18.34 12.15
CA TYR A 329 -31.76 18.93 10.96
C TYR A 329 -32.88 18.06 10.40
N ALA A 330 -32.66 16.76 10.16
CA ALA A 330 -33.68 15.97 9.47
C ALA A 330 -34.95 15.79 10.31
N ALA A 331 -34.84 15.59 11.62
CA ALA A 331 -35.97 15.53 12.53
C ALA A 331 -36.62 16.92 12.74
N GLU A 332 -35.80 17.97 12.84
CA GLU A 332 -36.30 19.35 12.99
C GLU A 332 -37.11 19.84 11.78
N MET A 333 -36.89 19.29 10.58
CA MET A 333 -37.77 19.56 9.43
C MET A 333 -39.22 19.08 9.62
N ASP A 334 -39.45 18.11 10.49
CA ASP A 334 -40.79 17.62 10.84
C ASP A 334 -41.35 18.30 12.12
N ASN A 335 -40.54 19.14 12.79
CA ASN A 335 -40.94 19.84 14.00
C ASN A 335 -41.88 21.01 13.65
N PRO A 336 -43.14 21.03 14.15
CA PRO A 336 -44.08 22.11 13.88
C PRO A 336 -43.56 23.49 14.31
N ALA A 337 -42.68 23.55 15.33
CA ALA A 337 -42.09 24.80 15.79
C ALA A 337 -41.09 25.40 14.77
N MET A 338 -40.49 24.57 13.91
CA MET A 338 -39.53 25.00 12.89
C MET A 338 -40.21 25.32 11.54
N ALA A 339 -41.49 24.98 11.37
CA ALA A 339 -42.20 25.15 10.11
C ALA A 339 -42.17 26.58 9.55
N SER A 340 -42.14 27.61 10.41
CA SER A 340 -42.10 29.02 9.98
C SER A 340 -40.73 29.48 9.48
N ILE A 341 -39.64 28.79 9.84
CA ILE A 341 -38.27 29.15 9.43
C ILE A 341 -37.75 28.32 8.27
N ILE A 342 -38.44 27.23 7.92
CA ILE A 342 -38.12 26.37 6.76
C ILE A 342 -38.55 27.09 5.46
N PRO A 343 -37.61 27.39 4.55
CA PRO A 343 -37.93 28.01 3.26
C PRO A 343 -38.86 27.15 2.41
N ALA A 344 -39.69 27.81 1.59
CA ALA A 344 -40.57 27.12 0.63
C ALA A 344 -39.80 26.17 -0.31
N ALA A 345 -38.53 26.47 -0.62
CA ALA A 345 -37.68 25.63 -1.44
C ALA A 345 -37.39 24.24 -0.81
N LEU A 346 -37.45 24.12 0.52
CA LEU A 346 -37.17 22.90 1.29
C LEU A 346 -38.43 22.13 1.72
N GLN A 347 -39.61 22.76 1.67
CA GLN A 347 -40.86 22.11 2.04
C GLN A 347 -41.08 20.82 1.24
N ASN A 348 -41.39 19.73 1.94
CA ASN A 348 -41.57 18.39 1.37
C ASN A 348 -40.34 17.82 0.62
N LYS A 349 -39.14 18.38 0.81
CA LYS A 349 -37.89 17.90 0.18
C LYS A 349 -36.90 17.26 1.14
N LYS A 350 -37.33 16.91 2.36
CA LYS A 350 -36.52 16.20 3.37
C LYS A 350 -35.80 14.97 2.77
N SER A 351 -36.52 14.12 2.05
CA SER A 351 -35.96 12.91 1.43
C SER A 351 -34.93 13.20 0.33
N VAL A 352 -34.99 14.36 -0.32
CA VAL A 352 -34.01 14.80 -1.32
C VAL A 352 -32.77 15.37 -0.64
N LEU A 353 -32.97 16.17 0.40
CA LEU A 353 -31.89 16.82 1.14
C LEU A 353 -31.01 15.82 1.89
N PHE A 354 -31.60 14.84 2.57
CA PHE A 354 -30.85 13.85 3.35
C PHE A 354 -30.63 12.53 2.61
N GLY A 355 -31.27 12.33 1.44
CA GLY A 355 -31.11 11.13 0.63
C GLY A 355 -31.36 9.85 1.44
N ASN A 356 -30.37 8.96 1.44
CA ASN A 356 -30.36 7.72 2.21
C ASN A 356 -29.47 7.78 3.46
N MET A 357 -29.17 8.96 4.00
CA MET A 357 -28.33 9.12 5.19
C MET A 357 -28.82 8.31 6.40
N GLN A 358 -30.15 8.20 6.58
CA GLN A 358 -30.75 7.39 7.65
C GLN A 358 -30.43 5.88 7.51
N GLU A 359 -30.35 5.38 6.28
CA GLU A 359 -30.02 3.99 5.97
C GLU A 359 -28.54 3.71 6.25
N ILE A 360 -27.66 4.64 5.87
CA ILE A 360 -26.21 4.59 6.18
C ILE A 360 -26.00 4.59 7.69
N TYR A 361 -26.63 5.54 8.39
CA TYR A 361 -26.56 5.61 9.85
C TYR A 361 -27.00 4.31 10.51
N PHE A 362 -28.13 3.74 10.07
CA PHE A 362 -28.64 2.50 10.64
C PHE A 362 -27.64 1.35 10.44
N PHE A 363 -27.13 1.16 9.23
CA PHE A 363 -26.14 0.13 8.93
C PHE A 363 -24.89 0.29 9.79
N HIS A 364 -24.29 1.49 9.80
CA HIS A 364 -23.06 1.75 10.54
C HIS A 364 -23.24 1.57 12.05
N LYS A 365 -24.32 2.11 12.63
CA LYS A 365 -24.58 2.01 14.07
C LYS A 365 -24.92 0.59 14.54
N THR A 366 -25.77 -0.11 13.78
CA THR A 366 -26.42 -1.34 14.27
C THR A 366 -25.71 -2.60 13.82
N ILE A 367 -25.00 -2.57 12.69
CA ILE A 367 -24.33 -3.74 12.12
C ILE A 367 -22.82 -3.51 12.17
N PHE A 368 -22.31 -2.54 11.41
CA PHE A 368 -20.88 -2.44 11.14
C PHE A 368 -20.05 -2.13 12.40
N LEU A 369 -20.43 -1.13 13.18
CA LEU A 369 -19.76 -0.80 14.45
C LEU A 369 -19.83 -1.96 15.45
N ARG A 370 -20.96 -2.68 15.51
CA ARG A 370 -21.12 -3.84 16.41
C ARG A 370 -20.16 -4.97 16.03
N GLU A 371 -19.99 -5.21 14.73
CA GLU A 371 -19.06 -6.23 14.23
C GLU A 371 -17.60 -5.83 14.40
N LEU A 372 -17.24 -4.58 14.14
CA LEU A 372 -15.89 -4.08 14.42
C LEU A 372 -15.52 -4.28 15.89
N GLU A 373 -16.44 -4.02 16.83
CA GLU A 373 -16.19 -4.25 18.25
C GLU A 373 -15.90 -5.72 18.58
N THR A 374 -16.41 -6.69 17.81
CA THR A 374 -16.11 -8.12 18.02
C THR A 374 -14.67 -8.50 17.68
N TYR A 375 -13.98 -7.70 16.87
CA TYR A 375 -12.59 -7.94 16.44
C TYR A 375 -11.56 -7.14 17.26
N THR A 376 -11.98 -6.47 18.35
CA THR A 376 -11.10 -5.66 19.21
C THR A 376 -9.88 -6.45 19.71
N ASP A 377 -10.07 -7.71 20.09
CA ASP A 377 -9.01 -8.58 20.60
C ASP A 377 -8.25 -9.35 19.50
N HIS A 378 -8.78 -9.37 18.27
CA HIS A 378 -8.26 -10.13 17.12
C HIS A 378 -8.22 -9.26 15.84
N PRO A 379 -7.41 -8.18 15.84
CA PRO A 379 -7.37 -7.19 14.75
C PRO A 379 -6.93 -7.78 13.41
N GLU A 380 -6.17 -8.88 13.40
CA GLU A 380 -5.78 -9.61 12.19
C GLU A 380 -6.97 -10.21 11.42
N LEU A 381 -8.13 -10.35 12.06
CA LEU A 381 -9.36 -10.88 11.44
C LEU A 381 -10.34 -9.79 11.00
N VAL A 382 -10.07 -8.51 11.27
CA VAL A 382 -10.99 -7.40 11.01
C VAL A 382 -11.43 -7.32 9.54
N GLY A 383 -10.57 -7.75 8.61
CA GLY A 383 -10.88 -7.81 7.18
C GLY A 383 -12.11 -8.65 6.84
N ARG A 384 -12.47 -9.64 7.69
CA ARG A 384 -13.68 -10.44 7.50
C ARG A 384 -14.96 -9.62 7.60
N CYS A 385 -15.01 -8.63 8.49
CA CYS A 385 -16.16 -7.73 8.63
C CYS A 385 -16.48 -7.04 7.29
N PHE A 386 -15.46 -6.55 6.58
CA PHE A 386 -15.63 -5.91 5.28
C PHE A 386 -16.06 -6.88 4.17
N LEU A 387 -15.50 -8.09 4.17
CA LEU A 387 -15.82 -9.10 3.14
C LEU A 387 -17.26 -9.62 3.30
N GLU A 388 -17.68 -9.90 4.54
CA GLU A 388 -19.03 -10.39 4.84
C GLU A 388 -20.10 -9.32 4.57
N ARG A 389 -19.76 -8.04 4.77
CA ARG A 389 -20.66 -6.90 4.57
C ARG A 389 -20.55 -6.23 3.21
N MET A 390 -19.77 -6.78 2.28
CA MET A 390 -19.58 -6.20 0.94
C MET A 390 -20.90 -5.95 0.19
N GLY A 391 -21.89 -6.85 0.35
CA GLY A 391 -23.22 -6.67 -0.24
C GLY A 391 -24.04 -5.56 0.43
N ASP A 392 -23.93 -5.41 1.75
CA ASP A 392 -24.64 -4.38 2.52
C ASP A 392 -24.11 -2.96 2.22
N LEU A 393 -22.85 -2.84 1.78
CA LEU A 393 -22.24 -1.58 1.36
C LEU A 393 -22.84 -0.99 0.08
N GLN A 394 -23.74 -1.68 -0.62
CA GLN A 394 -24.48 -1.15 -1.77
C GLN A 394 -25.29 0.13 -1.44
N ILE A 395 -25.56 0.41 -0.16
CA ILE A 395 -26.13 1.69 0.29
C ILE A 395 -25.31 2.91 -0.18
N TYR A 396 -24.00 2.75 -0.41
CA TYR A 396 -23.14 3.82 -0.91
C TYR A 396 -23.35 4.11 -2.41
N GLU A 397 -23.76 3.13 -3.21
CA GLU A 397 -24.17 3.38 -4.59
C GLU A 397 -25.38 4.33 -4.62
N LYS A 398 -26.39 4.05 -3.79
CA LYS A 398 -27.56 4.91 -3.63
C LYS A 398 -27.20 6.30 -3.11
N TYR A 399 -26.24 6.40 -2.20
CA TYR A 399 -25.73 7.69 -1.71
C TYR A 399 -25.10 8.52 -2.83
N CYS A 400 -24.23 7.92 -3.64
CA CYS A 400 -23.59 8.59 -4.78
C CYS A 400 -24.62 9.13 -5.78
N HIS A 401 -25.72 8.43 -6.02
CA HIS A 401 -26.81 8.91 -6.86
C HIS A 401 -27.60 10.07 -6.24
N ASN A 402 -27.79 10.07 -4.92
CA ASN A 402 -28.56 11.09 -4.19
C ASN A 402 -27.76 12.38 -3.94
N LYS A 403 -26.45 12.26 -3.67
CA LYS A 403 -25.56 13.35 -3.24
C LYS A 403 -25.60 14.58 -4.15
N PRO A 404 -25.54 14.50 -5.50
CA PRO A 404 -25.59 15.68 -6.35
C PRO A 404 -26.89 16.50 -6.19
N ARG A 405 -28.02 15.83 -5.97
CA ARG A 405 -29.34 16.48 -5.78
C ARG A 405 -29.45 17.10 -4.39
N SER A 406 -28.98 16.39 -3.38
CA SER A 406 -28.90 16.87 -1.99
C SER A 406 -28.05 18.15 -1.91
N GLU A 407 -26.82 18.13 -2.45
CA GLU A 407 -25.92 19.28 -2.42
C GLU A 407 -26.45 20.47 -3.24
N SER A 408 -27.05 20.21 -4.40
CA SER A 408 -27.66 21.26 -5.21
C SER A 408 -28.79 21.96 -4.46
N LEU A 409 -29.63 21.19 -3.75
CA LEU A 409 -30.70 21.74 -2.93
C LEU A 409 -30.15 22.51 -1.73
N TRP A 410 -29.20 21.93 -0.99
CA TRP A 410 -28.59 22.57 0.17
C TRP A 410 -27.94 23.91 -0.19
N ARG A 411 -27.17 24.01 -1.28
CA ARG A 411 -26.55 25.27 -1.73
C ARG A 411 -27.55 26.38 -2.06
N GLN A 412 -28.79 26.04 -2.44
CA GLN A 412 -29.82 27.04 -2.72
C GLN A 412 -30.41 27.66 -1.45
N CYS A 413 -30.19 27.03 -0.30
CA CYS A 413 -30.80 27.42 0.97
C CYS A 413 -29.81 27.41 2.15
N SER A 414 -28.50 27.33 1.92
CA SER A 414 -27.48 27.24 2.98
C SER A 414 -27.52 28.42 3.93
N ASP A 415 -27.90 29.59 3.42
CA ASP A 415 -27.91 30.85 4.17
C ASP A 415 -29.25 31.12 4.88
N CYS A 416 -30.18 30.15 4.88
CA CYS A 416 -31.48 30.33 5.52
C CYS A 416 -31.42 30.12 7.03
N ALA A 417 -32.35 30.75 7.74
CA ALA A 417 -32.44 30.71 9.21
C ALA A 417 -32.66 29.31 9.80
N PHE A 418 -32.99 28.30 8.99
CA PHE A 418 -33.11 26.92 9.44
C PHE A 418 -31.75 26.24 9.63
N PHE A 419 -30.70 26.65 8.90
CA PHE A 419 -29.35 26.07 9.02
C PHE A 419 -28.35 26.95 9.80
N GLN A 420 -28.80 28.11 10.28
CA GLN A 420 -28.04 29.02 11.16
C GLN A 420 -28.46 28.78 12.60
#